data_AF-A0A7S1D377-F1
#
_entry.id   AF-A0A7S1D377-F1
#
_cell.length_a   1.000
_cell.length_b   1.000
_cell.length_c   1.000
_cell.angle_alpha   90.00
_cell.angle_beta   90.00
_cell.angle_gamma   90.00
#
_symmetry.space_group_name_H-M   'P 1'
#
loop_
_entity.id
_entity.type
_entity.pdbx_description
1 polymer ?
#
loop_
_entity_poly.entity_id
_entity_poly.type
_entity_poly.pdbx_seq_one_letter_code
_entity_poly.pdbx_strand_id
1 'polypeptide(L)'
;RIGSPAAVSRFRMGFLNPIHGDKAPTSTQYGTVTRFGGLAYDVVNSLNVWSSGMWVCTATGSTAAMAAAGGQPMEESSDSLQYLIREHMIEKVDSEEEVTAMNNEMLVAGQKMHIRWNSQKGSIFIDGSHLTHNLELGDEILVDNSAPPVQLFVRDA
;
A
#
# COMPACT_ATOMS: atom_id res chain seq x y z
N ARG A 1 2.93 22.99 14.05
CA ARG A 1 3.81 23.35 12.90
C ARG A 1 3.15 22.75 11.67
N ILE A 2 2.37 23.53 10.93
CA ILE A 2 1.67 23.04 9.74
C ILE A 2 2.73 22.94 8.63
N GLY A 3 2.94 21.73 8.10
CA GLY A 3 3.91 21.48 7.03
C GLY A 3 3.58 22.32 5.79
N SER A 4 4.62 22.71 5.03
CA SER A 4 4.41 23.45 3.78
C SER A 4 3.53 22.63 2.82
N PRO A 5 2.70 23.27 1.97
CA PRO A 5 1.90 22.58 0.94
C PRO A 5 2.68 21.67 -0.02
N ALA A 6 4.02 21.77 -0.03
CA ALA A 6 4.92 20.99 -0.86
C ALA A 6 5.22 19.56 -0.34
N ALA A 7 4.74 19.16 0.84
CA ALA A 7 5.02 17.85 1.45
C ALA A 7 3.87 16.83 1.33
N VAL A 8 2.88 17.10 0.47
CA VAL A 8 1.75 16.19 0.24
C VAL A 8 2.06 15.28 -0.95
N SER A 9 2.20 13.99 -0.65
CA SER A 9 2.31 12.94 -1.64
C SER A 9 0.95 12.68 -2.28
N ARG A 10 0.94 12.51 -3.61
CA ARG A 10 -0.27 12.14 -4.35
C ARG A 10 -0.05 10.76 -4.96
N PHE A 11 -0.95 9.84 -4.66
CA PHE A 11 -0.97 8.53 -5.29
C PHE A 11 -2.39 8.02 -5.40
N ARG A 12 -2.63 7.10 -6.33
CA ARG A 12 -3.84 6.28 -6.33
C ARG A 12 -3.46 4.92 -5.80
N MET A 13 -4.25 4.36 -4.90
CA MET A 13 -4.10 2.97 -4.47
C MET A 13 -5.36 2.17 -4.74
N GLY A 14 -5.23 0.85 -4.81
CA GLY A 14 -6.34 -0.08 -4.94
C GLY A 14 -5.85 -1.52 -4.88
N PHE A 15 -6.74 -2.47 -5.14
CA PHE A 15 -6.41 -3.90 -5.12
C PHE A 15 -6.46 -4.48 -6.53
N LEU A 16 -5.62 -5.46 -6.80
CA LEU A 16 -5.51 -6.08 -8.12
C LEU A 16 -6.32 -7.38 -8.20
N ASN A 17 -7.22 -7.43 -9.16
CA ASN A 17 -7.89 -8.65 -9.58
C ASN A 17 -7.32 -9.13 -10.92
N PRO A 18 -6.77 -10.36 -11.03
CA PRO A 18 -6.17 -10.82 -12.27
C PRO A 18 -7.23 -10.99 -13.38
N ILE A 19 -6.95 -10.44 -14.55
CA ILE A 19 -7.81 -10.57 -15.72
C ILE A 19 -7.47 -11.88 -16.43
N HIS A 20 -8.40 -12.83 -16.40
CA HIS A 20 -8.25 -14.14 -17.05
C HIS A 20 -9.07 -14.18 -18.36
N GLY A 21 -8.39 -14.31 -19.51
CA GLY A 21 -9.03 -14.47 -20.83
C GLY A 21 -10.01 -13.33 -21.17
N ASP A 22 -10.92 -13.57 -22.13
CA ASP A 22 -11.85 -12.59 -22.74
C ASP A 22 -12.85 -11.89 -21.78
N LYS A 23 -12.64 -11.97 -20.45
CA LYS A 23 -13.41 -11.19 -19.48
C LYS A 23 -13.03 -9.72 -19.62
N ALA A 24 -13.98 -8.92 -20.06
CA ALA A 24 -13.89 -7.47 -19.99
C ALA A 24 -13.62 -7.04 -18.53
N PRO A 25 -12.81 -5.99 -18.30
CA PRO A 25 -12.57 -5.45 -16.96
C PRO A 25 -13.91 -5.15 -16.28
N THR A 26 -13.98 -5.42 -14.97
CA THR A 26 -15.19 -5.20 -14.18
C THR A 26 -15.51 -3.72 -14.00
N SER A 27 -14.49 -2.87 -14.09
CA SER A 27 -14.61 -1.42 -14.11
C SER A 27 -14.79 -0.88 -15.53
N THR A 28 -15.85 -0.07 -15.73
CA THR A 28 -16.05 0.75 -16.94
C THR A 28 -15.25 2.05 -16.93
N GLN A 29 -14.52 2.35 -15.85
CA GLN A 29 -13.67 3.54 -15.77
C GLN A 29 -12.37 3.34 -16.57
N TYR A 30 -12.13 4.26 -17.48
CA TYR A 30 -10.91 4.32 -18.27
C TYR A 30 -9.66 4.41 -17.36
N GLY A 31 -8.68 3.52 -17.56
CA GLY A 31 -7.40 3.55 -16.84
C GLY A 31 -7.29 2.70 -15.57
N THR A 32 -8.16 1.70 -15.37
CA THR A 32 -8.06 0.75 -14.24
C THR A 32 -7.26 -0.52 -14.56
N VAL A 33 -6.78 -0.72 -15.79
CA VAL A 33 -5.99 -1.91 -16.12
C VAL A 33 -4.49 -1.61 -16.00
N THR A 34 -3.79 -2.38 -15.17
CA THR A 34 -2.32 -2.36 -15.04
C THR A 34 -1.71 -3.72 -15.40
N ARG A 35 -0.40 -3.77 -15.59
CA ARG A 35 0.34 -5.00 -15.89
C ARG A 35 1.58 -5.16 -15.01
N PHE A 36 1.69 -6.30 -14.35
CA PHE A 36 2.88 -6.72 -13.61
C PHE A 36 3.35 -8.08 -14.10
N GLY A 37 4.64 -8.22 -14.42
CA GLY A 37 5.19 -9.48 -14.92
C GLY A 37 4.51 -10.02 -16.18
N GLY A 38 3.95 -9.15 -17.03
CA GLY A 38 3.20 -9.52 -18.24
C GLY A 38 1.72 -9.88 -18.00
N LEU A 39 1.30 -10.06 -16.75
CA LEU A 39 -0.08 -10.36 -16.37
C LEU A 39 -0.89 -9.07 -16.25
N ALA A 40 -2.12 -9.07 -16.77
CA ALA A 40 -3.03 -7.95 -16.68
C ALA A 40 -3.93 -8.06 -15.45
N TYR A 41 -4.18 -6.92 -14.80
CA TYR A 41 -5.00 -6.82 -13.61
C TYR A 41 -5.99 -5.68 -13.76
N ASP A 42 -7.20 -5.86 -13.23
CA ASP A 42 -8.15 -4.77 -12.99
C ASP A 42 -7.87 -4.21 -11.59
N VAL A 43 -7.76 -2.89 -11.48
CA VAL A 43 -7.59 -2.17 -10.22
C VAL A 43 -8.98 -1.89 -9.67
N VAL A 44 -9.33 -2.56 -8.59
CA VAL A 44 -10.62 -2.44 -7.90
C VAL A 44 -10.46 -1.72 -6.55
N ASN A 45 -11.58 -1.24 -6.00
CA ASN A 45 -11.63 -0.54 -4.71
C ASN A 45 -10.56 0.56 -4.61
N SER A 46 -10.48 1.42 -5.64
CA SER A 46 -9.41 2.40 -5.76
C SER A 46 -9.74 3.71 -5.06
N LEU A 47 -8.73 4.32 -4.45
CA LEU A 47 -8.82 5.60 -3.76
C LEU A 47 -7.68 6.53 -4.22
N ASN A 48 -8.01 7.81 -4.48
CA ASN A 48 -6.97 8.83 -4.65
C ASN A 48 -6.59 9.35 -3.26
N VAL A 49 -5.29 9.40 -2.99
CA VAL A 49 -4.75 9.70 -1.67
C VAL A 49 -3.87 10.94 -1.74
N TRP A 50 -4.09 11.84 -0.79
CA TRP A 50 -3.25 12.99 -0.49
C TRP A 50 -2.77 12.89 0.95
N SER A 51 -1.50 12.58 1.14
CA SER A 51 -1.01 12.20 2.48
C SER A 51 0.47 12.52 2.64
N SER A 52 1.02 12.41 3.85
CA SER A 52 2.48 12.50 4.04
C SER A 52 3.22 11.22 3.65
N GLY A 53 2.50 10.17 3.28
CA GLY A 53 3.02 8.90 2.80
C GLY A 53 2.14 7.72 3.21
N MET A 54 2.65 6.52 2.96
CA MET A 54 2.04 5.26 3.40
C MET A 54 3.12 4.37 3.98
N TRP A 55 2.77 3.61 5.02
CA TRP A 55 3.60 2.55 5.55
C TRP A 55 3.00 1.20 5.21
N VAL A 56 3.88 0.21 5.04
CA VAL A 56 3.53 -1.19 4.91
C VAL A 56 4.48 -1.97 5.81
N CYS A 57 3.99 -2.92 6.59
CA CYS A 57 4.83 -3.77 7.42
C CYS A 57 4.38 -5.24 7.42
N THR A 58 5.34 -6.12 7.68
CA THR A 58 5.09 -7.51 8.09
C THR A 58 4.63 -7.57 9.54
N ALA A 59 4.26 -8.76 10.01
CA ALA A 59 3.93 -8.99 11.40
C ALA A 59 5.03 -8.54 12.38
N THR A 60 6.28 -8.93 12.11
CA THR A 60 7.44 -8.55 12.93
C THR A 60 7.74 -7.06 12.92
N GLY A 61 7.36 -6.35 11.85
CA GLY A 61 7.48 -4.89 11.75
C GLY A 61 6.35 -4.10 12.41
N SER A 62 5.26 -4.77 12.80
CA SER A 62 4.05 -4.11 13.33
C SER A 62 4.29 -3.38 14.65
N THR A 63 5.24 -3.83 15.46
CA THR A 63 5.62 -3.24 16.75
C THR A 63 6.69 -2.13 16.63
N ALA A 64 7.23 -1.91 15.43
CA ALA A 64 8.30 -0.94 15.18
C ALA A 64 7.70 0.44 14.82
N ALA A 65 8.15 1.03 13.71
CA ALA A 65 7.63 2.31 13.23
C ALA A 65 6.10 2.27 13.15
N MET A 66 5.52 1.20 12.59
CA MET A 66 4.07 1.03 12.39
C MET A 66 3.25 1.32 13.65
N ALA A 67 3.64 0.77 14.82
CA ALA A 67 2.96 1.04 16.08
C ALA A 67 2.94 2.53 16.44
N ALA A 68 4.03 3.25 16.19
CA ALA A 68 4.13 4.68 16.48
C ALA A 68 3.25 5.57 15.60
N ALA A 69 2.83 5.11 14.41
CA ALA A 69 1.86 5.86 13.58
C ALA A 69 0.40 5.46 13.81
N GLY A 70 0.12 4.53 14.74
CA GLY A 70 -1.25 4.09 15.04
C GLY A 70 -1.67 2.81 14.30
N GLY A 71 -0.70 2.04 13.77
CA GLY A 71 -0.95 0.68 13.31
C GLY A 71 -1.24 -0.28 14.47
N GLN A 72 -1.74 -1.46 14.14
CA GLN A 72 -2.11 -2.53 15.07
C GLN A 72 -0.98 -3.56 15.21
N PRO A 73 -0.67 -4.04 16.42
CA PRO A 73 0.20 -5.19 16.59
C PRO A 73 -0.35 -6.42 15.86
N MET A 74 0.55 -7.22 15.30
CA MET A 74 0.22 -8.45 14.57
C MET A 74 0.80 -9.66 15.30
N GLU A 75 0.16 -10.80 15.15
CA GLU A 75 0.71 -12.07 15.62
C GLU A 75 1.93 -12.46 14.78
N GLU A 76 3.03 -12.87 15.43
CA GLU A 76 4.33 -13.08 14.77
C GLU A 76 4.29 -14.11 13.63
N SER A 77 3.40 -15.10 13.71
CA SER A 77 3.24 -16.12 12.65
C SER A 77 2.32 -15.69 11.50
N SER A 78 1.71 -14.51 11.58
CA SER A 78 0.85 -13.99 10.52
C SER A 78 1.63 -13.75 9.23
N ASP A 79 1.09 -14.24 8.13
CA ASP A 79 1.58 -14.02 6.77
C ASP A 79 1.04 -12.73 6.13
N SER A 80 0.14 -12.03 6.82
CA SER A 80 -0.48 -10.81 6.29
C SER A 80 0.48 -9.63 6.37
N LEU A 81 0.23 -8.62 5.52
CA LEU A 81 0.84 -7.30 5.68
C LEU A 81 -0.18 -6.34 6.23
N GLN A 82 0.27 -5.32 6.94
CA GLN A 82 -0.56 -4.17 7.32
C GLN A 82 -0.09 -2.96 6.55
N TYR A 83 -1.03 -2.13 6.08
CA TYR A 83 -0.70 -0.83 5.52
C TYR A 83 -1.40 0.30 6.28
N LEU A 84 -0.78 1.48 6.27
CA LEU A 84 -1.29 2.66 6.96
C LEU A 84 -1.02 3.93 6.15
N ILE A 85 -2.08 4.62 5.72
CA ILE A 85 -2.01 5.94 5.10
C ILE A 85 -1.79 6.99 6.20
N ARG A 86 -0.72 7.79 6.07
CA ARG A 86 -0.33 8.78 7.08
C ARG A 86 -0.87 10.17 6.77
N GLU A 87 -1.53 10.80 7.74
CA GLU A 87 -2.00 12.19 7.63
C GLU A 87 -2.86 12.41 6.37
N HIS A 88 -3.79 11.47 6.10
CA HIS A 88 -4.65 11.53 4.93
C HIS A 88 -5.52 12.80 4.95
N MET A 89 -5.36 13.65 3.94
CA MET A 89 -6.21 14.80 3.68
C MET A 89 -7.50 14.35 2.99
N ILE A 90 -8.52 14.05 3.79
CA ILE A 90 -9.85 13.69 3.31
C ILE A 90 -10.66 14.99 3.14
N GLU A 91 -11.13 15.27 1.91
CA GLU A 91 -12.10 16.33 1.68
C GLU A 91 -13.48 15.88 2.18
N LYS A 92 -14.34 16.81 2.57
CA LYS A 92 -15.71 16.49 3.00
C LYS A 92 -16.48 15.85 1.84
N VAL A 93 -16.54 14.52 1.85
CA VAL A 93 -17.27 13.68 0.91
C VAL A 93 -18.34 12.92 1.68
N ASP A 94 -19.45 12.56 1.01
CA ASP A 94 -20.55 11.82 1.64
C ASP A 94 -20.12 10.43 2.18
N SER A 95 -18.97 9.92 1.74
CA SER A 95 -18.39 8.62 2.08
C SER A 95 -17.13 8.72 2.97
N GLU A 96 -17.01 9.76 3.81
CA GLU A 96 -15.82 9.98 4.67
C GLU A 96 -15.48 8.77 5.55
N GLU A 97 -16.49 8.08 6.06
CA GLU A 97 -16.35 6.87 6.88
C GLU A 97 -15.72 5.71 6.10
N GLU A 98 -16.16 5.48 4.86
CA GLU A 98 -15.61 4.44 3.97
C GLU A 98 -14.15 4.74 3.59
N VAL A 99 -13.86 6.00 3.26
CA VAL A 99 -12.50 6.46 2.94
C VAL A 99 -11.58 6.30 4.15
N THR A 100 -12.09 6.60 5.35
CA THR A 100 -11.32 6.47 6.60
C THR A 100 -11.07 5.02 6.96
N ALA A 101 -12.04 4.12 6.72
CA ALA A 101 -11.87 2.68 6.93
C ALA A 101 -10.70 2.12 6.11
N MET A 102 -10.51 2.62 4.89
CA MET A 102 -9.41 2.22 4.01
C MET A 102 -8.02 2.73 4.44
N ASN A 103 -7.90 3.59 5.45
CA ASN A 103 -6.61 4.16 5.85
C ASN A 103 -5.69 3.16 6.55
N ASN A 104 -6.23 2.15 7.22
CA ASN A 104 -5.48 1.18 7.99
C ASN A 104 -6.14 -0.19 7.87
N GLU A 105 -5.62 -1.03 6.97
CA GLU A 105 -6.15 -2.37 6.76
C GLU A 105 -5.04 -3.42 6.63
N MET A 106 -5.48 -4.67 6.62
CA MET A 106 -4.65 -5.85 6.41
C MET A 106 -4.73 -6.28 4.95
N LEU A 107 -3.57 -6.47 4.33
CA LEU A 107 -3.42 -7.19 3.08
C LEU A 107 -3.23 -8.67 3.40
N VAL A 108 -4.29 -9.46 3.24
CA VAL A 108 -4.28 -10.89 3.57
C VAL A 108 -3.72 -11.73 2.42
N ALA A 109 -3.47 -13.01 2.70
CA ALA A 109 -2.92 -13.97 1.74
C ALA A 109 -3.62 -13.95 0.36
N GLY A 110 -2.81 -13.80 -0.68
CA GLY A 110 -3.25 -13.79 -2.08
C GLY A 110 -3.72 -12.44 -2.59
N GLN A 111 -3.98 -11.46 -1.72
CA GLN A 111 -4.29 -10.11 -2.15
C GLN A 111 -3.04 -9.38 -2.67
N LYS A 112 -3.27 -8.43 -3.56
CA LYS A 112 -2.25 -7.61 -4.19
C LYS A 112 -2.69 -6.16 -4.17
N MET A 113 -1.91 -5.29 -3.55
CA MET A 113 -2.15 -3.86 -3.54
C MET A 113 -1.35 -3.20 -4.64
N HIS A 114 -1.99 -2.29 -5.36
CA HIS A 114 -1.38 -1.45 -6.38
C HIS A 114 -1.34 -0.02 -5.91
N ILE A 115 -0.23 0.65 -6.18
CA ILE A 115 -0.07 2.08 -5.96
C ILE A 115 0.46 2.69 -7.25
N ARG A 116 -0.23 3.69 -7.76
CA ARG A 116 0.23 4.54 -8.85
C ARG A 116 0.65 5.90 -8.31
N TRP A 117 1.93 6.22 -8.46
CA TRP A 117 2.50 7.48 -7.99
C TRP A 117 2.09 8.64 -8.90
N ASN A 118 1.54 9.70 -8.30
CA ASN A 118 1.01 10.87 -9.01
C ASN A 118 1.73 12.19 -8.63
N SER A 119 2.85 12.10 -7.91
CA SER A 119 3.71 13.24 -7.58
C SER A 119 4.97 13.25 -8.45
N GLN A 120 5.63 14.41 -8.57
CA GLN A 120 6.84 14.54 -9.40
C GLN A 120 8.05 13.78 -8.85
N LYS A 121 8.16 13.70 -7.52
CA LYS A 121 9.26 13.06 -6.80
C LYS A 121 8.72 12.39 -5.56
N GLY A 122 9.21 11.20 -5.27
CA GLY A 122 8.98 10.47 -4.02
C GLY A 122 10.12 9.49 -3.73
N SER A 123 9.99 8.77 -2.64
CA SER A 123 10.96 7.73 -2.28
C SER A 123 10.26 6.58 -1.54
N ILE A 124 10.66 5.36 -1.85
CA ILE A 124 10.35 4.16 -1.07
C ILE A 124 11.56 3.86 -0.19
N PHE A 125 11.31 3.62 1.08
CA PHE A 125 12.29 3.18 2.06
C PHE A 125 11.95 1.76 2.49
N ILE A 126 12.92 0.85 2.41
CA ILE A 126 12.75 -0.56 2.78
C ILE A 126 13.63 -0.82 4.00
N ASP A 127 13.01 -1.22 5.11
CA ASP A 127 13.67 -1.50 6.39
C ASP A 127 14.58 -0.35 6.89
N GLY A 128 14.05 0.88 6.78
CA GLY A 128 14.78 2.10 7.12
C GLY A 128 15.43 2.79 5.91
N SER A 129 16.42 3.63 6.16
CA SER A 129 17.01 4.51 5.13
C SER A 129 18.08 3.85 4.26
N HIS A 130 18.46 2.60 4.55
CA HIS A 130 19.58 1.93 3.90
C HIS A 130 19.26 1.45 2.48
N LEU A 131 18.02 1.06 2.21
CA LEU A 131 17.54 0.69 0.88
C LEU A 131 16.46 1.67 0.44
N THR A 132 16.78 2.48 -0.57
CA THR A 132 15.91 3.54 -1.06
C THR A 132 15.72 3.43 -2.57
N HIS A 133 14.48 3.57 -3.03
CA HIS A 133 14.14 3.72 -4.44
C HIS A 133 13.46 5.07 -4.66
N ASN A 134 13.93 5.84 -5.65
CA ASN A 134 13.25 7.08 -6.04
C ASN A 134 11.99 6.75 -6.84
N LEU A 135 10.97 7.57 -6.64
CA LEU A 135 9.72 7.52 -7.41
C LEU A 135 9.58 8.77 -8.27
N GLU A 136 9.15 8.56 -9.50
CA GLU A 136 8.80 9.58 -10.48
C GLU A 136 7.34 9.45 -10.92
N LEU A 137 6.81 10.52 -11.51
CA LEU A 137 5.41 10.59 -11.93
C LEU A 137 5.05 9.39 -12.82
N GLY A 138 4.04 8.63 -12.41
CA GLY A 138 3.51 7.50 -13.16
C GLY A 138 4.09 6.15 -12.79
N ASP A 139 5.07 6.10 -11.89
CA ASP A 139 5.59 4.84 -11.35
C ASP A 139 4.47 4.01 -10.70
N GLU A 140 4.57 2.70 -10.88
CA GLU A 140 3.61 1.73 -10.34
C GLU A 140 4.30 0.77 -9.38
N ILE A 141 3.69 0.56 -8.24
CA ILE A 141 4.22 -0.25 -7.15
C ILE A 141 3.22 -1.36 -6.88
N LEU A 142 3.73 -2.59 -6.85
CA LEU A 142 2.99 -3.78 -6.44
C LEU A 142 3.46 -4.20 -5.06
N VAL A 143 2.51 -4.41 -4.16
CA VAL A 143 2.76 -4.92 -2.80
C VAL A 143 1.94 -6.19 -2.61
N ASP A 144 2.59 -7.27 -2.22
CA ASP A 144 1.96 -8.53 -1.82
C ASP A 144 2.79 -9.28 -0.78
N ASN A 145 2.22 -10.36 -0.24
CA ASN A 145 2.84 -11.18 0.79
C ASN A 145 3.45 -12.48 0.25
N SER A 146 3.85 -12.53 -1.02
CA SER A 146 4.37 -13.76 -1.66
C SER A 146 5.85 -14.06 -1.39
N ALA A 147 6.53 -13.21 -0.62
CA ALA A 147 7.93 -13.40 -0.27
C ALA A 147 8.12 -14.65 0.63
N PRO A 148 9.22 -15.41 0.47
CA PRO A 148 9.53 -16.52 1.36
C PRO A 148 9.70 -16.05 2.82
N PRO A 149 9.23 -16.82 3.82
CA PRO A 149 9.40 -16.46 5.23
C PRO A 149 10.87 -16.53 5.66
N VAL A 150 11.25 -15.66 6.60
CA VAL A 150 12.57 -15.69 7.25
C VAL A 150 12.58 -16.80 8.30
N GLN A 151 13.56 -17.71 8.22
CA GLN A 151 13.72 -18.77 9.21
C GLN A 151 14.46 -18.25 10.44
N LEU A 152 13.84 -18.36 11.61
CA LEU A 152 14.45 -18.02 12.89
C LEU A 152 15.00 -19.30 13.55
N PHE A 153 16.29 -19.32 13.83
CA PHE A 153 16.94 -20.40 14.58
C PHE A 153 17.19 -19.94 16.02
N VAL A 154 16.40 -20.46 16.95
CA VAL A 154 16.55 -20.18 18.39
C VAL A 154 17.26 -21.35 19.07
N ARG A 155 18.09 -21.07 20.08
CA ARG A 155 18.62 -22.09 20.97
C ARG A 155 17.59 -22.39 22.05
N ASP A 156 17.44 -23.66 22.40
CA ASP A 156 16.69 -24.05 23.59
C ASP A 156 17.28 -23.33 24.81
N ALA A 157 16.40 -22.70 25.60
CA ALA A 157 16.76 -21.99 26.82
C ALA A 157 16.93 -22.95 28.00
#